data_AF-A0A2W4IBC0-F1
#
_entry.id   AF-A0A2W4IBC0-F1
#
_cell.length_a   1.000
_cell.length_b   1.000
_cell.length_c   1.000
_cell.angle_alpha   90.00
_cell.angle_beta   90.00
_cell.angle_gamma   90.00
#
_symmetry.space_group_name_H-M   'P 1'
#
loop_
_entity.id
_entity.type
_entity.pdbx_description
1 polymer ?
#
loop_
_entity_poly.entity_id
_entity_poly.type
_entity_poly.pdbx_seq_one_letter_code
_entity_poly.pdbx_strand_id
1 'polypeptide(L)' 'MVENELEVPIDSVVLLGRLSIPDNAKGIVLFAHGSGSSRQSPRNNYVAGVLQKSGFATFLFDLLTREEEA' A
#
# COMPACT_ATOMS: atom_id res chain seq x y z
N MET A 1 -0.63 -11.49 12.26
CA MET A 1 -0.62 -10.29 11.39
C MET A 1 0.76 -9.67 11.38
N VAL A 2 1.32 -9.42 10.19
CA VAL A 2 2.61 -8.72 10.00
C VAL A 2 2.35 -7.42 9.25
N GLU A 3 3.01 -6.33 9.65
CA GLU A 3 2.97 -5.04 8.96
C GLU A 3 4.38 -4.51 8.78
N ASN A 4 4.75 -4.19 7.54
CA ASN A 4 6.08 -3.71 7.16
C ASN A 4 5.98 -2.52 6.20
N GLU A 5 6.83 -1.51 6.38
CA GLU A 5 7.14 -0.57 5.30
C GLU A 5 8.19 -1.24 4.39
N LEU A 6 7.99 -1.14 3.08
CA LEU A 6 8.80 -1.75 2.04
C LEU A 6 9.25 -0.70 1.03
N GLU A 7 10.45 -0.91 0.50
CA GLU A 7 10.97 -0.20 -0.67
C GLU A 7 10.73 -1.07 -1.90
N VAL A 8 10.13 -0.48 -2.94
CA VAL A 8 9.82 -1.13 -4.21
C VAL A 8 10.70 -0.50 -5.29
N PRO A 9 11.82 -1.14 -5.67
CA PRO A 9 12.62 -0.67 -6.78
C PRO A 9 11.87 -0.89 -8.11
N ILE A 10 11.73 0.18 -8.90
CA ILE A 10 11.15 0.16 -10.25
C ILE A 10 12.07 0.97 -11.16
N ASP A 11 12.74 0.30 -12.11
CA ASP A 11 13.75 0.90 -12.97
C ASP A 11 14.79 1.72 -12.18
N SER A 12 14.79 3.04 -12.32
CA SER A 12 15.70 3.97 -11.64
C SER A 12 15.13 4.62 -10.39
N VAL A 13 13.91 4.28 -9.96
CA VAL A 13 13.24 4.88 -8.81
C VAL A 13 12.93 3.84 -7.73
N VAL A 14 12.74 4.31 -6.51
CA VAL A 14 12.31 3.48 -5.37
C VAL A 14 11.04 4.09 -4.80
N LEU A 15 9.97 3.30 -4.77
CA LEU A 15 8.67 3.71 -4.21
C LEU A 15 8.47 3.09 -2.83
N LEU A 16 7.85 3.85 -1.93
CA LEU A 16 7.56 3.37 -0.59
C LEU A 16 6.17 2.74 -0.53
N GLY A 17 6.06 1.63 0.17
CA GLY A 17 4.78 0.96 0.39
C GLY A 17 4.65 0.36 1.77
N ARG A 18 3.41 0.13 2.19
CA ARG A 18 3.04 -0.54 3.41
C ARG A 18 2.36 -1.85 3.08
N LEU A 19 2.98 -2.94 3.50
CA LEU A 19 2.46 -4.30 3.36
C LEU A 19 1.90 -4.77 4.69
N SER A 20 0.63 -5.15 4.69
CA SER A 20 -0.03 -5.79 5.84
C SER A 20 -0.52 -7.18 5.43
N ILE A 21 -0.11 -8.21 6.17
CA ILE A 21 -0.46 -9.61 5.92
C ILE A 21 -1.16 -10.20 7.16
N PRO A 22 -2.49 -10.41 7.11
CA PRO A 22 -3.20 -11.19 8.11
C PRO A 22 -2.77 -12.66 8.11
N ASP A 23 -3.01 -13.36 9.22
CA ASP A 23 -2.74 -14.81 9.28
C ASP A 23 -3.70 -15.55 8.33
N ASN A 24 -3.19 -16.52 7.58
CA ASN A 24 -3.93 -17.25 6.53
C ASN A 24 -4.54 -16.36 5.42
N ALA A 25 -3.79 -15.34 4.97
CA ALA A 25 -4.25 -14.44 3.91
C ALA A 25 -4.70 -15.21 2.64
N LYS A 26 -5.89 -14.87 2.14
CA LYS A 26 -6.52 -15.49 0.96
C LYS A 26 -5.93 -15.03 -0.36
N GLY A 27 -5.24 -13.89 -0.34
CA GLY A 27 -4.70 -13.18 -1.49
C GLY A 27 -4.25 -11.78 -1.09
N ILE A 28 -3.74 -11.02 -2.06
CA ILE A 28 -3.26 -9.64 -1.85
C ILE A 28 -4.04 -8.65 -2.70
N VAL A 29 -4.36 -7.50 -2.12
CA VAL A 29 -4.98 -6.36 -2.82
C VAL A 29 -3.98 -5.21 -2.87
N LEU A 30 -3.65 -4.77 -4.09
CA LEU A 30 -2.78 -3.63 -4.34
C LEU A 30 -3.63 -2.36 -4.49
N PHE A 31 -3.24 -1.29 -3.82
CA PHE A 31 -3.91 0.00 -3.92
C PHE A 31 -3.13 0.93 -4.84
N ALA A 32 -3.81 1.37 -5.91
CA ALA A 32 -3.41 2.55 -6.66
C ALA A 32 -4.14 3.77 -6.08
N HIS A 33 -3.41 4.76 -5.57
CA HIS A 33 -4.02 5.99 -5.08
C HIS A 33 -4.37 6.95 -6.22
N GLY A 34 -5.29 7.88 -5.97
CA GLY A 34 -5.62 8.95 -6.92
C GLY A 34 -4.56 10.06 -6.94
N SER A 35 -4.66 10.96 -7.92
CA SER A 35 -3.81 12.15 -8.01
C SER A 35 -3.88 13.00 -6.73
N GLY A 36 -2.73 13.53 -6.30
CA GLY A 36 -2.61 14.31 -5.05
C GLY A 36 -2.85 13.52 -3.77
N SER A 37 -2.84 12.18 -3.85
CA SER A 37 -2.95 11.28 -2.71
C SER A 37 -1.69 10.42 -2.60
N SER A 38 -1.61 9.57 -1.59
CA SER A 38 -0.45 8.71 -1.33
C SER A 38 -0.87 7.43 -0.60
N ARG A 39 0.09 6.57 -0.26
CA ARG A 39 -0.13 5.41 0.62
C ARG A 39 -0.70 5.79 1.99
N GLN A 40 -0.57 7.06 2.39
CA GLN A 40 -1.07 7.58 3.66
C GLN A 40 -2.54 8.04 3.60
N SER A 41 -3.21 7.92 2.45
CA SER A 41 -4.63 8.28 2.28
C SER A 41 -5.52 7.65 3.36
N PRO A 42 -6.21 8.44 4.22
CA PRO A 42 -7.08 7.89 5.26
C PRO A 42 -8.21 7.02 4.69
N ARG A 43 -8.69 7.36 3.48
CA ARG A 43 -9.74 6.60 2.78
C ARG A 43 -9.25 5.21 2.39
N ASN A 44 -8.07 5.12 1.77
CA ASN A 44 -7.53 3.82 1.34
C ASN A 44 -7.07 2.99 2.54
N ASN A 45 -6.51 3.61 3.58
CA ASN A 45 -6.16 2.92 4.83
C ASN A 45 -7.41 2.34 5.51
N TYR A 46 -8.54 3.04 5.49
CA TYR A 46 -9.81 2.50 5.98
C TYR A 46 -10.26 1.26 5.19
N VAL A 47 -10.28 1.34 3.85
CA VAL A 47 -10.67 0.21 3.00
C VAL A 47 -9.71 -0.97 3.20
N ALA A 48 -8.40 -0.72 3.30
CA ALA A 48 -7.42 -1.75 3.59
C ALA A 48 -7.69 -2.46 4.92
N GLY A 49 -8.00 -1.71 5.98
CA GLY A 49 -8.38 -2.30 7.28
C GLY A 49 -9.62 -3.20 7.20
N VAL A 50 -10.60 -2.86 6.36
CA VAL A 50 -11.79 -3.72 6.14
C VAL A 50 -11.42 -5.00 5.37
N LEU A 51 -10.55 -4.91 4.36
CA LEU A 51 -10.08 -6.07 3.60
C LEU A 51 -9.20 -7.00 4.46
N GLN A 52 -8.34 -6.43 5.29
CA GLN A 52 -7.50 -7.16 6.25
C GLN A 52 -8.36 -7.97 7.23
N LYS A 53 -9.41 -7.37 7.81
CA LYS A 53 -10.39 -8.06 8.66
C LYS A 53 -11.13 -9.19 7.94
N SER A 54 -11.23 -9.11 6.61
CA SER A 54 -11.84 -10.15 5.77
C SER A 54 -10.86 -11.24 5.31
N GLY A 55 -9.58 -11.13 5.73
CA GLY A 55 -8.52 -12.10 5.45
C GLY A 55 -7.72 -11.85 4.18
N PHE A 56 -7.67 -10.61 3.69
CA PHE A 56 -6.81 -10.24 2.56
C PHE A 56 -5.57 -9.48 3.02
N ALA A 57 -4.41 -9.82 2.48
CA ALA A 57 -3.25 -8.94 2.57
C ALA A 57 -3.50 -7.67 1.74
N THR A 58 -2.90 -6.57 2.16
CA THR A 58 -3.03 -5.29 1.46
C THR A 58 -1.68 -4.66 1.28
N PHE A 59 -1.43 -4.11 0.10
CA PHE A 59 -0.25 -3.32 -0.20
C PHE A 59 -0.65 -1.93 -0.68
N LEU A 60 -0.31 -0.91 0.11
CA LEU A 60 -0.53 0.49 -0.22
C LEU A 60 0.83 1.11 -0.50
N PHE A 61 1.08 1.53 -1.72
CA PHE A 61 2.36 2.13 -2.10
C PHE A 61 2.15 3.42 -2.87
N ASP A 62 3.14 4.29 -2.81
CA ASP A 62 3.14 5.52 -3.60
C ASP A 62 3.38 5.16 -5.07
N LEU A 63 2.66 5.81 -5.98
CA LEU A 63 2.78 5.60 -7.42
C LEU A 63 3.75 6.58 -8.09
N LEU A 64 4.07 7.64 -7.36
CA LEU A 64 4.96 8.72 -7.80
C LEU A 64 6.11 8.83 -6.80
N THR A 65 7.24 9.26 -7.31
CA THR A 65 8.36 9.72 -6.48
C THR A 65 8.00 11.03 -5.77
N ARG A 66 8.76 11.39 -4.73
CA ARG A 66 8.54 12.66 -4.02
C ARG A 66 8.72 13.86 -4.94
N GLU A 67 9.61 13.74 -5.91
CA GLU A 67 9.92 14.75 -6.92
C GLU A 67 8.77 14.95 -7.90
N GLU A 68 8.01 13.90 -8.23
CA GLU A 68 6.85 13.96 -9.12
C GLU A 68 5.57 14.47 -8.43
N GLU A 69 5.48 14.37 -7.10
CA GLU A 69 4.35 14.89 -6.31
C GLU A 69 4.42 16.40 -6.01
N ALA A 70 5.60 17.03 -6.18
CA ALA A 70 5.91 18.40 -5.76
C ALA A 70 5.34 19.51 -6.65
#